data_AF-A0A843E8T3-F1
#
_entry.id   AF-A0A843E8T3-F1
#
_cell.length_a   1.000
_cell.length_b   1.000
_cell.length_c   1.000
_cell.angle_alpha   90.00
_cell.angle_beta   90.00
_cell.angle_gamma   90.00
#
_symmetry.space_group_name_H-M   'P 1'
#
loop_
_entity.id
_entity.type
_entity.pdbx_description
1 polymer ?
#
loop_
_entity_poly.entity_id
_entity_poly.type
_entity_poly.pdbx_seq_one_letter_code
_entity_poly.pdbx_strand_id
1 'polypeptide(L)' 'MLSEDDGKYLLSVAKDAIETYVKENRKIDTPSDCPDYMHEELGVFVTLNKHNNLRGCIG' A
#
# COMPACT_ATOMS: atom_id res chain seq x y z
N MET A 1 7.23 15.62 3.86
CA MET A 1 8.10 14.71 3.06
C MET A 1 8.14 13.39 3.81
N LEU A 2 7.81 12.28 3.15
CA LEU A 2 7.76 10.96 3.78
C LEU A 2 9.17 10.45 4.10
N SER A 3 9.30 9.78 5.24
CA SER A 3 10.53 9.11 5.70
C SER A 3 10.71 7.73 5.05
N GLU A 4 11.87 7.10 5.27
CA GLU A 4 12.08 5.71 4.84
C GLU A 4 11.16 4.73 5.59
N ASP A 5 10.92 4.99 6.87
CA ASP A 5 10.05 4.14 7.69
C ASP A 5 8.57 4.30 7.29
N ASP A 6 8.18 5.50 6.85
CA ASP A 6 6.88 5.76 6.25
C ASP A 6 6.70 4.91 4.98
N GLY A 7 7.75 4.83 4.15
CA GLY A 7 7.77 4.01 2.95
C GLY A 7 7.61 2.51 3.27
N LYS A 8 8.31 2.00 4.29
CA LYS A 8 8.17 0.60 4.74
C LYS A 8 6.74 0.30 5.22
N TYR A 9 6.15 1.24 5.96
CA TYR A 9 4.77 1.14 6.43
C TYR A 9 3.77 1.10 5.26
N LEU A 10 3.87 2.04 4.31
CA LEU A 10 2.96 2.07 3.16
C LEU A 10 3.11 0.83 2.26
N LEU A 11 4.32 0.27 2.16
CA LEU A 11 4.56 -0.99 1.46
C LEU A 11 3.88 -2.18 2.17
N SER A 12 3.90 -2.24 3.51
CA SER A 12 3.18 -3.30 4.23
C SER A 12 1.67 -3.16 4.06
N VAL A 13 1.13 -1.95 4.15
CA VAL A 13 -0.30 -1.69 3.91
C VAL A 13 -0.73 -2.11 2.50
N ALA A 14 0.05 -1.73 1.47
CA ALA A 14 -0.24 -2.12 0.09
C ALA A 14 -0.22 -3.65 -0.09
N LYS A 15 0.75 -4.34 0.52
CA LYS A 15 0.86 -5.80 0.47
C LYS A 15 -0.33 -6.48 1.17
N ASP A 16 -0.67 -6.05 2.38
CA ASP A 16 -1.77 -6.62 3.16
C ASP A 16 -3.11 -6.42 2.46
N ALA A 17 -3.35 -5.22 1.90
CA ALA A 17 -4.55 -4.93 1.12
C ALA A 17 -4.71 -5.89 -0.06
N ILE A 18 -3.63 -6.14 -0.81
CA ILE A 18 -3.63 -7.05 -1.96
C ILE A 18 -3.85 -8.49 -1.50
N GLU A 19 -3.11 -8.95 -0.49
CA GLU A 19 -3.21 -10.32 0.00
C GLU A 19 -4.60 -10.64 0.55
N THR A 20 -5.15 -9.76 1.40
CA THR A 20 -6.50 -9.91 1.95
C THR A 20 -7.54 -9.94 0.85
N TYR A 21 -7.46 -9.04 -0.14
CA TYR A 21 -8.42 -9.05 -1.23
C TYR A 21 -8.34 -10.35 -2.05
N VAL A 22 -7.13 -10.83 -2.37
CA VAL A 22 -6.96 -12.06 -3.14
C VAL A 22 -7.42 -13.31 -2.36
N LYS A 23 -7.17 -13.38 -1.06
CA LYS A 23 -7.48 -14.56 -0.23
C LYS A 23 -8.93 -14.58 0.27
N GLU A 24 -9.46 -13.42 0.64
CA GLU A 24 -10.74 -13.29 1.36
C GLU A 24 -11.81 -12.55 0.54
N ASN A 25 -11.47 -11.99 -0.63
CA ASN A 25 -12.35 -11.13 -1.43
C ASN A 25 -12.91 -9.95 -0.62
N ARG A 26 -12.07 -9.37 0.24
CA ARG A 26 -12.41 -8.28 1.18
C ARG A 26 -11.39 -7.16 1.10
N LYS A 27 -11.84 -5.91 1.27
CA LYS A 27 -10.94 -4.75 1.43
C LYS A 27 -10.58 -4.58 2.91
N ILE A 28 -9.33 -4.20 3.18
CA ILE A 28 -8.92 -3.82 4.53
C ILE A 28 -9.45 -2.42 4.86
N ASP A 29 -9.68 -2.18 6.14
CA ASP A 29 -9.86 -0.83 6.67
C ASP A 29 -8.49 -0.16 6.84
N THR A 30 -8.48 1.16 7.04
CA THR A 30 -7.25 1.87 7.41
C THR A 30 -6.69 1.27 8.71
N PRO A 31 -5.40 0.90 8.76
CA PRO A 31 -4.82 0.35 9.96
C PRO A 31 -4.92 1.32 11.14
N SER A 32 -5.19 0.80 12.34
CA SER A 32 -5.39 1.62 13.54
C SER A 32 -4.13 2.35 14.02
N ASP A 33 -2.95 1.94 13.52
CA ASP A 33 -1.65 2.53 13.81
C ASP A 33 -1.18 3.51 12.73
N CYS A 34 -2.04 3.82 11.74
CA CYS A 34 -1.74 4.79 10.69
C CYS A 34 -1.45 6.17 11.30
N PRO A 35 -0.26 6.75 11.06
CA PRO A 35 0.07 8.08 11.57
C PRO A 35 -0.84 9.16 10.98
N ASP A 36 -1.28 10.12 11.80
CA ASP A 36 -2.21 11.19 11.40
C ASP A 36 -1.77 11.97 10.14
N TYR A 37 -0.47 12.21 9.99
CA TYR A 37 0.05 12.96 8.84
C TYR A 37 -0.06 12.20 7.51
N MET A 38 -0.25 10.88 7.51
CA MET A 38 -0.49 10.09 6.29
C MET A 38 -1.92 10.18 5.79
N HIS A 39 -2.82 10.84 6.53
CA HIS A 39 -4.18 11.13 6.08
C HIS A 39 -4.26 12.37 5.17
N GLU A 40 -3.14 13.03 4.90
CA GLU A 40 -3.06 14.11 3.90
C GLU A 40 -3.49 13.58 2.52
N GLU A 41 -4.35 14.33 1.82
CA GLU A 41 -4.78 13.97 0.48
C GLU A 41 -3.63 14.14 -0.53
N LEU A 42 -3.09 13.01 -0.97
CA LEU A 42 -1.97 12.95 -1.92
C LEU A 42 -2.25 11.92 -3.02
N GLY A 43 -1.70 12.16 -4.21
CA GLY A 43 -1.69 11.16 -5.27
C GLY A 43 -0.70 10.04 -4.96
N VAL A 44 -1.10 8.79 -5.18
CA VAL A 44 -0.25 7.61 -4.95
C VAL A 44 -0.37 6.63 -6.12
N PHE A 45 0.70 5.91 -6.41
CA PHE A 45 0.70 4.80 -7.37
C PHE A 45 1.28 3.55 -6.71
N VAL A 46 0.68 2.39 -6.96
CA VAL A 46 1.19 1.09 -6.53
C VAL A 46 1.64 0.30 -7.75
N THR A 47 2.92 -0.08 -7.77
CA THR A 47 3.51 -0.92 -8.83
C THR A 47 3.85 -2.30 -8.28
N LEU A 48 3.38 -3.33 -8.98
CA LEU A 48 3.74 -4.73 -8.73
C LEU A 48 4.72 -5.20 -9.79
N ASN A 49 5.84 -5.75 -9.35
CA ASN A 49 6.83 -6.38 -10.22
C ASN A 49 6.94 -7.88 -9.89
N LYS A 50 7.09 -8.72 -10.93
CA LYS A 50 7.35 -10.15 -10.79
C LYS A 50 8.57 -10.50 -11.64
N HIS A 51 9.60 -11.07 -11.02
CA HIS A 51 10.90 -11.34 -11.67
C HIS A 51 11.44 -10.10 -12.40
N ASN A 52 11.44 -8.94 -11.74
CA ASN A 52 11.83 -7.63 -12.30
C ASN A 52 11.03 -7.16 -13.52
N ASN A 53 9.90 -7.79 -13.84
CA ASN A 53 8.99 -7.38 -14.91
C ASN A 53 7.72 -6.76 -14.33
N LEU A 54 7.21 -5.71 -14.99
CA LEU A 54 5.96 -5.07 -14.62
C LEU A 54 4.81 -6.08 -14.65
N ARG A 55 4.09 -6.21 -13.54
CA ARG A 55 2.89 -7.05 -13.41
C ARG A 55 1.61 -6.21 -13.30
N GLY A 56 1.73 -4.95 -12.87
CA GLY A 56 0.63 -3.99 -12.83
C GLY A 56 1.10 -2.68 -12.18
N CYS A 57 0.51 -1.56 -12.59
CA CYS A 57 0.71 -0.24 -12.00
C CYS A 57 -0.60 0.53 -12.08
N ILE A 58 -1.11 1.01 -10.94
CA ILE A 58 -2.37 1.75 -10.81
C ILE A 58 -2.18 2.84 -9.75
N GLY A 59 -2.80 4.00 -9.94
CA GLY A 59 -2.87 5.11 -9.00
C GLY A 59 -4.18 5.85 -9.14
#